data_AF-A0AAV0U1U2-F1
#
_entry.id   AF-A0AAV0U1U2-F1
#
_cell.length_a   1.000
_cell.length_b   1.000
_cell.length_c   1.000
_cell.angle_alpha   90.00
_cell.angle_beta   90.00
_cell.angle_gamma   90.00
#
_symmetry.space_group_name_H-M   'P 1'
#
loop_
_entity.id
_entity.type
_entity.pdbx_description
1 polymer ?
#
loop_
_entity_poly.entity_id
_entity_poly.type
_entity_poly.pdbx_seq_one_letter_code
_entity_poly.pdbx_strand_id
1 'polypeptide(L)'
;MALPRYGRDRQRLRRHGALRLRRFKPLHLLAGGFFVVYVGFLASWHFFGDFSSLESFKLEKSLKRHLAPTVQLSKLRKASNSMHITSDDAIDVKIAERIEEPREIMERGRPKVVLPTTSPLSAVPVATNVDVTVLEKPNEVQKVVVNKELEGHGSGMPMQTVDEMTRMQEEVQTTEMKASVESAVVVDVEKVAIETVPEQIAAPLTVDPFAGRHQEISGYEATMKFLENYQYNPNESLFLFFVCSDEQFKASDWSEVCAEGKKHVYDVFSKSPERNRLVTVFAGSEKYWKYQNEFYNDPDLHVKGVPCIMKWEGHSGRTEGMLVKRSLYDEPFLRYLFKNMDQPEVLFVPEDIKNKQIITVKGYDSYVDFMAKYEYEENPVPTFLMMVAGRFQNNNRPWCPYCRYSELPLEYAFYSYAPKNARMIRVEVADTYSEWKKRNEFTRDENLRLNLVPLMFYIQTIPAATANDTKSIIFTSHMTRYDELDPLREFFTSFA
;
A
#
# COMPACT_ATOMS: atom_id res chain seq x y z
N MET A 1 -52.16 -21.91 39.53
CA MET A 1 -51.81 -21.74 40.97
C MET A 1 -50.72 -20.69 41.05
N ALA A 2 -50.74 -19.81 42.06
CA ALA A 2 -49.88 -18.62 42.11
C ALA A 2 -49.41 -18.34 43.54
N LEU A 3 -48.40 -17.45 43.65
CA LEU A 3 -47.80 -16.88 44.87
C LEU A 3 -46.78 -17.77 45.62
N PRO A 4 -45.90 -17.18 46.48
CA PRO A 4 -45.65 -15.75 46.74
C PRO A 4 -44.18 -15.30 46.59
N ARG A 5 -43.98 -13.98 46.43
CA ARG A 5 -42.72 -13.30 46.82
C ARG A 5 -42.69 -13.10 48.33
N TYR A 6 -41.55 -13.36 48.98
CA TYR A 6 -41.29 -12.96 50.36
C TYR A 6 -40.47 -11.66 50.41
N GLY A 7 -40.56 -10.90 51.50
CA GLY A 7 -39.77 -9.70 51.72
C GLY A 7 -39.74 -9.26 53.18
N ARG A 8 -38.98 -8.20 53.47
CA ARG A 8 -38.72 -7.59 54.80
C ARG A 8 -37.87 -8.50 55.74
N ASP A 9 -36.98 -7.97 56.58
CA ASP A 9 -37.27 -6.92 57.56
C ASP A 9 -36.02 -6.21 58.15
N ARG A 10 -36.22 -4.96 58.63
CA ARG A 10 -35.59 -4.30 59.81
C ARG A 10 -34.05 -4.06 59.86
N GLN A 11 -33.51 -3.10 60.62
CA GLN A 11 -34.11 -2.01 61.44
C GLN A 11 -33.16 -0.80 61.52
N ARG A 12 -33.70 0.41 61.70
CA ARG A 12 -32.91 1.62 62.03
C ARG A 12 -32.73 1.75 63.56
N LEU A 13 -31.53 2.10 64.02
CA LEU A 13 -31.34 2.72 65.33
C LEU A 13 -31.28 4.26 65.20
N ARG A 14 -31.97 4.97 66.10
CA ARG A 14 -31.79 6.41 66.33
C ARG A 14 -30.62 6.64 67.30
N ARG A 15 -29.87 7.73 67.14
CA ARG A 15 -29.55 8.67 68.25
C ARG A 15 -28.93 9.99 67.76
N HIS A 16 -29.57 11.08 68.18
CA HIS A 16 -29.04 12.39 68.61
C HIS A 16 -28.07 13.19 67.72
N GLY A 17 -28.37 14.48 67.58
CA GLY A 17 -27.53 15.45 66.87
C GLY A 17 -26.54 16.19 67.78
N ALA A 18 -25.58 16.86 67.16
CA ALA A 18 -24.65 17.81 67.77
C ALA A 18 -24.41 19.00 66.80
N LEU A 19 -23.97 20.15 67.33
CA LEU A 19 -23.99 21.43 66.62
C LEU A 19 -23.03 21.52 65.42
N ARG A 20 -23.42 22.34 64.44
CA ARG A 20 -22.57 22.76 63.31
C ARG A 20 -21.40 23.62 63.80
N LEU A 21 -20.16 23.14 63.63
CA LEU A 21 -18.98 24.01 63.49
C LEU A 21 -18.54 24.05 62.02
N ARG A 22 -18.35 25.26 61.49
CA ARG A 22 -18.09 25.53 60.06
C ARG A 22 -16.60 25.33 59.75
N ARG A 23 -16.17 24.10 59.43
CA ARG A 23 -14.80 23.83 58.96
C ARG A 23 -14.53 24.55 57.64
N PHE A 24 -13.56 25.46 57.62
CA PHE A 24 -12.96 25.98 56.38
C PHE A 24 -12.30 24.83 55.60
N LYS A 25 -12.50 24.79 54.28
CA LYS A 25 -11.89 23.76 53.42
C LYS A 25 -10.52 24.25 52.92
N PRO A 26 -9.40 23.54 53.17
CA PRO A 26 -8.06 23.95 52.74
C PRO A 26 -7.89 23.99 51.20
N LEU A 27 -8.81 23.40 50.45
CA LEU A 27 -8.80 23.37 48.98
C LEU A 27 -8.80 24.77 48.33
N HIS A 28 -9.41 25.77 48.98
CA HIS A 28 -9.45 27.14 48.43
C HIS A 28 -8.10 27.88 48.54
N LEU A 29 -7.23 27.51 49.50
CA LEU A 29 -5.88 28.08 49.60
C LEU A 29 -4.96 27.55 48.48
N LEU A 30 -5.10 26.26 48.14
CA LEU A 30 -4.36 25.66 47.03
C LEU A 30 -4.79 26.25 45.67
N ALA A 31 -6.08 26.48 45.46
CA ALA A 31 -6.59 27.13 44.25
C ALA A 31 -6.05 28.57 44.08
N GLY A 32 -5.96 29.34 45.19
CA GLY A 32 -5.37 30.67 45.18
C GLY A 32 -3.88 30.67 44.82
N GLY A 33 -3.10 29.71 45.33
CA GLY A 33 -1.68 29.57 45.02
C GLY A 33 -1.41 29.33 43.54
N PHE A 34 -2.15 28.42 42.90
CA PHE A 34 -2.01 28.15 41.45
C PHE A 34 -2.35 29.38 40.60
N PHE A 35 -3.35 30.18 40.98
CA PHE A 35 -3.72 31.39 40.24
C PHE A 35 -2.60 32.43 40.25
N VAL A 36 -1.93 32.64 41.39
CA VAL A 36 -0.80 33.59 41.50
C VAL A 36 0.39 33.15 40.66
N VAL A 37 0.73 31.85 40.66
CA VAL A 37 1.82 31.30 39.82
C VAL A 37 1.48 31.45 38.33
N TYR A 38 0.24 31.20 37.94
CA TYR A 38 -0.21 31.34 36.54
C TYR A 38 -0.16 32.80 36.05
N VAL A 39 -0.61 33.76 36.86
CA VAL A 39 -0.51 35.19 36.54
C VAL A 39 0.96 35.64 36.47
N GLY A 40 1.83 35.14 37.35
CA GLY A 40 3.28 35.39 37.28
C GLY A 40 3.90 34.85 35.99
N PHE A 41 3.53 33.64 35.56
CA PHE A 41 3.98 33.06 34.30
C PHE A 41 3.55 33.89 33.08
N LEU A 42 2.27 34.31 33.02
CA LEU A 42 1.78 35.19 31.95
C LEU A 42 2.48 36.55 31.93
N ALA A 43 2.77 37.13 33.09
CA ALA A 43 3.52 38.39 33.19
C ALA A 43 4.96 38.22 32.68
N SER A 44 5.67 37.16 33.06
CA SER A 44 7.01 36.85 32.51
C SER A 44 6.98 36.59 31.00
N TRP A 45 5.95 35.89 30.50
CA TRP A 45 5.81 35.61 29.07
C TRP A 45 5.59 36.89 28.25
N HIS A 46 4.80 37.82 28.76
CA HIS A 46 4.54 39.11 28.09
C HIS A 46 5.74 40.09 28.18
N PHE A 47 6.67 39.91 29.13
CA PHE A 47 7.83 40.79 29.31
C PHE A 47 9.12 40.31 28.61
N PHE A 48 9.17 39.04 28.19
CA PHE A 48 10.32 38.45 27.46
C PHE A 48 9.96 37.93 26.05
N GLY A 49 8.70 38.08 25.64
CA GLY A 49 8.17 37.57 24.38
C GLY A 49 8.50 38.41 23.14
N ASP A 50 9.79 38.65 22.87
CA ASP A 50 10.23 39.17 21.58
C ASP A 50 11.59 38.56 21.16
N PHE A 51 11.57 37.26 20.87
CA PHE A 51 12.69 36.50 20.30
C PHE A 51 12.45 36.17 18.82
N SER A 52 12.38 37.22 17.99
CA SER A 52 12.29 37.12 16.53
C SER A 52 13.57 37.60 15.82
N SER A 53 14.75 37.46 16.45
CA SER A 53 16.05 37.69 15.78
C SER A 53 17.24 37.05 16.51
N LEU A 54 17.46 35.74 16.40
CA LEU A 54 18.73 35.11 16.83
C LEU A 54 19.03 33.74 16.19
N GLU A 55 18.76 33.58 14.88
CA GLU A 55 19.12 32.38 14.11
C GLU A 55 20.20 32.64 13.03
N SER A 56 20.89 33.79 13.12
CA SER A 56 21.90 34.24 12.17
C SER A 56 23.25 34.54 12.82
N PHE A 57 23.80 33.57 13.58
CA PHE A 57 25.25 33.55 13.84
C PHE A 57 25.80 32.12 13.84
N LYS A 58 25.91 31.58 12.61
CA LYS A 58 26.52 30.29 12.31
C LYS A 58 28.02 30.28 12.63
N LEU A 59 28.47 29.20 13.26
CA LEU A 59 29.51 28.34 12.68
C LEU A 59 30.94 28.92 12.46
N GLU A 60 31.54 29.61 13.44
CA GLU A 60 32.99 29.91 13.35
C GLU A 60 33.74 29.90 14.71
N LYS A 61 33.74 28.76 15.43
CA LYS A 61 34.77 28.44 16.46
C LYS A 61 34.63 27.02 17.05
N SER A 62 35.18 26.01 16.37
CA SER A 62 35.71 24.81 17.06
C SER A 62 36.69 24.02 16.20
N LEU A 63 37.86 24.61 15.93
CA LEU A 63 39.04 23.87 15.48
C LEU A 63 40.23 24.33 16.35
N LYS A 64 41.10 23.39 16.73
CA LYS A 64 42.28 23.52 17.62
C LYS A 64 42.01 23.67 19.13
N ARG A 65 42.11 22.55 19.86
CA ARG A 65 43.29 22.31 20.74
C ARG A 65 43.44 20.85 21.19
N HIS A 66 44.70 20.44 21.36
CA HIS A 66 45.15 19.08 21.69
C HIS A 66 44.99 18.73 23.16
N LEU A 67 44.81 17.43 23.48
CA LEU A 67 45.75 16.54 24.23
C LEU A 67 45.02 15.33 24.84
N ALA A 68 45.67 14.17 24.81
CA ALA A 68 45.33 12.95 25.55
C ALA A 68 46.43 12.71 26.64
N PRO A 69 46.43 11.61 27.44
CA PRO A 69 45.44 10.55 27.64
C PRO A 69 45.12 10.25 29.14
N THR A 70 44.11 9.41 29.45
CA THR A 70 44.17 8.41 30.55
C THR A 70 42.96 7.44 30.63
N VAL A 71 43.27 6.13 30.50
CA VAL A 71 42.85 5.00 31.36
C VAL A 71 41.38 4.86 31.87
N GLN A 72 40.68 3.91 31.23
CA GLN A 72 39.73 2.90 31.76
C GLN A 72 38.26 3.18 32.17
N LEU A 73 37.46 2.15 31.81
CA LEU A 73 36.27 1.58 32.48
C LEU A 73 34.86 2.18 32.27
N SER A 74 34.16 1.49 31.35
CA SER A 74 32.86 0.82 31.56
C SER A 74 31.55 1.51 31.14
N LYS A 75 30.65 0.66 30.60
CA LYS A 75 29.18 0.84 30.45
C LYS A 75 28.70 2.01 29.58
N LEU A 76 28.50 1.74 28.29
CA LEU A 76 27.50 2.45 27.49
C LEU A 76 26.28 1.56 27.26
N ARG A 77 25.14 2.00 27.81
CA ARG A 77 23.79 1.47 27.54
C ARG A 77 22.96 2.65 27.07
N LYS A 78 22.16 2.46 26.01
CA LYS A 78 21.06 3.33 25.56
C LYS A 78 21.43 4.77 25.18
N ALA A 79 21.58 4.98 23.87
CA ALA A 79 21.06 6.18 23.21
C ALA A 79 20.07 5.72 22.13
N SER A 80 18.77 5.69 22.46
CA SER A 80 17.71 5.52 21.47
C SER A 80 17.16 6.90 21.12
N ASN A 81 17.47 7.39 19.93
CA ASN A 81 16.96 8.67 19.46
C ASN A 81 15.45 8.55 19.23
N SER A 82 14.66 9.42 19.88
CA SER A 82 13.25 9.56 19.58
C SER A 82 13.08 10.38 18.29
N MET A 83 12.77 9.73 17.17
CA MET A 83 12.23 10.45 16.01
C MET A 83 10.84 10.99 16.36
N HIS A 84 10.69 12.30 16.32
CA HIS A 84 9.38 12.94 16.29
C HIS A 84 8.73 12.61 14.95
N ILE A 85 7.66 11.81 14.97
CA ILE A 85 6.72 11.68 13.85
C ILE A 85 5.56 12.64 14.11
N THR A 86 5.15 13.38 13.08
CA THR A 86 4.33 14.58 13.20
C THR A 86 2.90 14.32 12.79
N SER A 87 1.95 14.69 13.65
CA SER A 87 0.57 15.15 13.40
C SER A 87 -0.44 14.34 12.56
N ASP A 88 -0.06 13.54 11.57
CA ASP A 88 -1.01 12.95 10.59
C ASP A 88 -1.83 11.78 11.18
N ASP A 89 -1.23 11.01 12.10
CA ASP A 89 -1.85 9.83 12.73
C ASP A 89 -3.20 10.10 13.40
N ALA A 90 -3.46 11.35 13.83
CA ALA A 90 -4.70 11.73 14.52
C ALA A 90 -5.86 12.07 13.57
N ILE A 91 -5.60 12.25 12.27
CA ILE A 91 -6.58 12.67 11.27
C ILE A 91 -7.19 11.46 10.57
N ASP A 92 -6.36 10.53 10.07
CA ASP A 92 -6.82 9.28 9.44
C ASP A 92 -7.76 8.47 10.35
N VAL A 93 -7.45 8.50 11.65
CA VAL A 93 -8.20 7.91 12.76
C VAL A 93 -9.65 8.39 12.88
N LYS A 94 -9.94 9.67 12.58
CA LYS A 94 -11.31 10.23 12.70
C LYS A 94 -12.21 9.91 11.51
N ILE A 95 -11.66 9.33 10.44
CA ILE A 95 -12.36 9.18 9.16
C ILE A 95 -13.05 7.81 9.07
N ALA A 96 -12.40 6.75 9.57
CA ALA A 96 -13.06 5.44 9.69
C ALA A 96 -14.34 5.54 10.54
N GLU A 97 -14.29 6.31 11.63
CA GLU A 97 -15.42 6.61 12.51
C GLU A 97 -16.56 7.35 11.76
N ARG A 98 -16.23 8.31 10.88
CA ARG A 98 -17.22 9.05 10.06
C ARG A 98 -17.84 8.24 8.93
N ILE A 99 -17.16 7.21 8.42
CA ILE A 99 -17.69 6.33 7.35
C ILE A 99 -18.65 5.28 7.92
N GLU A 100 -18.51 4.92 9.20
CA GLU A 100 -19.35 3.92 9.87
C GLU A 100 -20.71 4.48 10.35
N GLU A 101 -20.76 5.73 10.85
CA GLU A 101 -22.01 6.36 11.34
C GLU A 101 -23.19 6.33 10.34
N PRO A 102 -23.04 6.65 9.04
CA PRO A 102 -24.13 6.56 8.07
C PRO A 102 -24.61 5.13 7.82
N ARG A 103 -23.74 4.14 8.03
CA ARG A 103 -23.99 2.74 7.67
C ARG A 103 -24.82 2.01 8.72
N GLU A 104 -24.58 2.24 10.02
CA GLU A 104 -25.48 1.78 11.09
C GLU A 104 -26.92 2.30 10.90
N ILE A 105 -27.07 3.56 10.47
CA ILE A 105 -28.36 4.20 10.25
C ILE A 105 -29.09 3.55 9.06
N MET A 106 -28.36 3.27 7.97
CA MET A 106 -28.95 2.63 6.79
C MET A 106 -29.33 1.16 7.01
N GLU A 107 -28.59 0.41 7.83
CA GLU A 107 -28.93 -0.99 8.15
C GLU A 107 -30.06 -1.10 9.18
N ARG A 108 -30.17 -0.19 10.15
CA ARG A 108 -31.36 -0.11 11.05
C ARG A 108 -32.63 0.37 10.34
N GLY A 109 -32.52 0.94 9.13
CA GLY A 109 -33.63 1.51 8.36
C GLY A 109 -34.43 0.53 7.49
N ARG A 110 -34.03 -0.74 7.35
CA ARG A 110 -34.73 -1.70 6.47
C ARG A 110 -35.91 -2.38 7.18
N PRO A 111 -37.19 -2.13 6.80
CA PRO A 111 -38.31 -2.91 7.31
C PRO A 111 -38.23 -4.36 6.80
N LYS A 112 -38.46 -5.33 7.69
CA LYS A 112 -38.62 -6.74 7.31
C LYS A 112 -39.88 -6.91 6.47
N VAL A 113 -39.72 -6.96 5.15
CA VAL A 113 -40.79 -7.37 4.23
C VAL A 113 -41.00 -8.88 4.39
N VAL A 114 -42.10 -9.25 5.04
CA VAL A 114 -42.58 -10.63 5.09
C VAL A 114 -43.35 -10.92 3.81
N LEU A 115 -42.74 -11.69 2.90
CA LEU A 115 -43.43 -12.24 1.74
C LEU A 115 -44.24 -13.49 2.15
N PRO A 116 -45.54 -13.57 1.81
CA PRO A 116 -46.36 -14.74 2.12
C PRO A 116 -46.06 -15.91 1.17
N THR A 117 -45.99 -17.10 1.74
CA THR A 117 -45.80 -18.37 1.01
C THR A 117 -47.05 -18.70 0.18
N THR A 118 -46.86 -19.04 -1.11
CA THR A 118 -47.90 -19.71 -1.91
C THR A 118 -47.31 -20.89 -2.67
N SER A 119 -47.97 -22.05 -2.56
CA SER A 119 -47.55 -23.32 -3.18
C SER A 119 -47.94 -23.40 -4.67
N PRO A 120 -47.31 -24.29 -5.47
CA PRO A 120 -47.38 -24.21 -6.93
C PRO A 120 -48.58 -24.95 -7.52
N LEU A 121 -48.98 -24.55 -8.75
CA LEU A 121 -49.78 -25.40 -9.62
C LEU A 121 -49.27 -25.35 -11.08
N SER A 122 -49.46 -26.47 -11.76
CA SER A 122 -48.94 -26.77 -13.11
C SER A 122 -49.83 -26.23 -14.23
N ALA A 123 -49.23 -25.74 -15.32
CA ALA A 123 -49.75 -25.88 -16.69
C ALA A 123 -48.71 -25.51 -17.77
N VAL A 124 -48.66 -26.28 -18.85
CA VAL A 124 -47.96 -25.98 -20.12
C VAL A 124 -49.03 -25.61 -21.16
N PRO A 125 -48.84 -24.57 -21.99
CA PRO A 125 -48.70 -24.77 -23.45
C PRO A 125 -47.47 -24.04 -24.02
N VAL A 126 -46.65 -24.67 -24.87
CA VAL A 126 -46.78 -24.78 -26.35
C VAL A 126 -46.49 -23.46 -27.10
N ALA A 127 -45.57 -23.56 -28.07
CA ALA A 127 -44.99 -22.44 -28.81
C ALA A 127 -45.92 -21.84 -29.88
N THR A 128 -45.60 -20.61 -30.31
CA THR A 128 -46.00 -20.09 -31.63
C THR A 128 -44.93 -19.16 -32.15
N ASN A 129 -44.37 -19.47 -33.33
CA ASN A 129 -43.49 -18.56 -34.06
C ASN A 129 -44.34 -17.45 -34.69
N VAL A 130 -43.88 -16.19 -34.61
CA VAL A 130 -44.29 -15.16 -35.56
C VAL A 130 -43.06 -14.41 -36.05
N ASP A 131 -42.90 -14.44 -37.37
CA ASP A 131 -41.86 -13.79 -38.16
C ASP A 131 -42.41 -12.45 -38.69
N VAL A 132 -41.69 -11.35 -38.49
CA VAL A 132 -42.02 -10.03 -39.11
C VAL A 132 -40.74 -9.27 -39.48
N THR A 133 -40.33 -9.48 -40.73
CA THR A 133 -39.75 -8.50 -41.67
C THR A 133 -39.35 -7.11 -41.17
N VAL A 134 -38.04 -6.84 -41.25
CA VAL A 134 -37.40 -5.75 -42.02
C VAL A 134 -38.29 -4.56 -42.44
N LEU A 135 -37.89 -3.35 -42.03
CA LEU A 135 -38.11 -2.14 -42.83
C LEU A 135 -36.80 -1.34 -42.92
N GLU A 136 -36.26 -1.22 -44.12
CA GLU A 136 -35.04 -0.49 -44.46
C GLU A 136 -35.39 0.58 -45.50
N LYS A 137 -34.94 1.84 -45.33
CA LYS A 137 -34.70 2.86 -46.40
C LYS A 137 -34.12 4.19 -45.83
N PRO A 138 -33.53 5.08 -46.66
CA PRO A 138 -32.17 5.55 -46.37
C PRO A 138 -31.98 7.08 -46.58
N ASN A 139 -30.74 7.49 -46.91
CA ASN A 139 -30.22 8.84 -47.20
C ASN A 139 -29.85 9.65 -45.93
N GLU A 140 -28.87 10.56 -45.96
CA GLU A 140 -28.22 11.20 -47.12
C GLU A 140 -26.73 11.51 -46.91
N VAL A 141 -25.99 11.69 -48.00
CA VAL A 141 -24.56 12.05 -48.01
C VAL A 141 -24.40 13.58 -48.06
N GLN A 142 -23.53 14.14 -47.22
CA GLN A 142 -22.87 15.42 -47.54
C GLN A 142 -21.35 15.31 -47.40
N LYS A 143 -20.67 15.42 -48.55
CA LYS A 143 -19.27 15.83 -48.65
C LYS A 143 -19.24 17.35 -48.79
N VAL A 144 -18.34 18.02 -48.07
CA VAL A 144 -17.82 19.34 -48.45
C VAL A 144 -16.29 19.27 -48.36
N VAL A 145 -15.62 19.70 -49.42
CA VAL A 145 -14.16 19.80 -49.59
C VAL A 145 -13.90 21.07 -50.42
N VAL A 146 -12.67 21.61 -50.44
CA VAL A 146 -12.17 22.71 -51.32
C VAL A 146 -12.61 24.11 -50.83
N ASN A 147 -11.79 25.16 -50.64
CA ASN A 147 -10.33 25.46 -50.72
C ASN A 147 -10.03 26.62 -49.70
N LYS A 148 -8.84 26.87 -49.10
CA LYS A 148 -7.43 27.09 -49.55
C LYS A 148 -7.10 28.58 -49.86
N GLU A 149 -5.94 29.07 -49.36
CA GLU A 149 -5.20 30.34 -49.69
C GLU A 149 -5.74 31.67 -49.10
N LEU A 150 -4.95 32.73 -48.78
CA LEU A 150 -3.48 32.98 -48.66
C LEU A 150 -3.21 34.28 -47.83
N GLU A 151 -1.98 34.44 -47.28
CA GLU A 151 -1.27 35.70 -46.88
C GLU A 151 -1.87 36.67 -45.81
N GLY A 152 -1.08 37.42 -45.00
CA GLY A 152 0.39 37.48 -44.83
C GLY A 152 0.88 38.62 -43.90
N HIS A 153 2.21 38.73 -43.71
CA HIS A 153 2.99 39.78 -42.97
C HIS A 153 2.92 39.84 -41.42
N GLY A 154 4.02 40.07 -40.68
CA GLY A 154 5.46 40.11 -41.04
C GLY A 154 6.39 40.78 -40.00
N SER A 155 7.72 40.62 -40.16
CA SER A 155 8.86 41.27 -39.45
C SER A 155 9.27 40.71 -38.06
N GLY A 156 10.56 40.49 -37.73
CA GLY A 156 11.80 40.65 -38.54
C GLY A 156 13.10 40.16 -37.84
N MET A 157 14.14 39.88 -38.63
CA MET A 157 15.54 39.54 -38.28
C MET A 157 16.50 40.63 -38.81
N PRO A 158 17.77 40.81 -38.34
CA PRO A 158 18.96 39.98 -38.65
C PRO A 158 19.87 39.69 -37.41
N MET A 159 20.77 38.69 -37.31
CA MET A 159 21.73 37.97 -38.20
C MET A 159 23.15 38.59 -38.29
N GLN A 160 24.19 37.82 -37.94
CA GLN A 160 25.59 38.01 -38.38
C GLN A 160 26.45 36.72 -38.29
N THR A 161 27.15 36.39 -39.40
CA THR A 161 28.46 35.68 -39.59
C THR A 161 28.88 34.54 -38.64
N VAL A 162 29.16 33.28 -39.04
CA VAL A 162 30.04 32.70 -40.12
C VAL A 162 31.54 32.83 -39.84
N ASP A 163 32.23 31.67 -39.71
CA ASP A 163 33.64 31.46 -40.11
C ASP A 163 33.92 29.94 -40.37
N GLU A 164 35.02 29.58 -41.06
CA GLU A 164 35.07 28.41 -41.97
C GLU A 164 36.33 27.49 -41.88
N MET A 165 36.22 26.20 -42.28
CA MET A 165 37.30 25.23 -42.66
C MET A 165 38.37 24.82 -41.58
N THR A 166 39.06 23.66 -41.55
CA THR A 166 39.53 22.73 -42.61
C THR A 166 39.77 21.26 -42.13
N ARG A 167 39.31 20.31 -42.95
CA ARG A 167 39.81 18.94 -43.30
C ARG A 167 41.17 18.39 -42.77
N MET A 168 41.22 17.10 -42.42
CA MET A 168 42.26 16.11 -42.84
C MET A 168 41.75 14.64 -42.73
N GLN A 169 42.34 13.73 -43.51
CA GLN A 169 41.97 12.29 -43.68
C GLN A 169 43.10 11.34 -43.23
N GLU A 170 42.76 10.05 -43.10
CA GLU A 170 43.67 8.87 -43.15
C GLU A 170 44.69 8.73 -41.99
N GLU A 171 45.18 7.54 -41.62
CA GLU A 171 45.15 6.20 -42.24
C GLU A 171 45.17 5.13 -41.12
N VAL A 172 44.61 3.92 -41.32
CA VAL A 172 44.81 2.77 -40.42
C VAL A 172 45.37 1.60 -41.21
N GLN A 173 46.62 1.23 -40.95
CA GLN A 173 47.28 0.12 -41.62
C GLN A 173 47.00 -1.23 -40.96
N THR A 174 46.78 -2.22 -41.81
CA THR A 174 46.69 -3.66 -41.54
C THR A 174 48.00 -4.29 -41.07
N THR A 175 47.93 -5.49 -40.49
CA THR A 175 49.03 -6.47 -40.58
C THR A 175 48.47 -7.90 -40.69
N GLU A 176 49.09 -8.71 -41.54
CA GLU A 176 48.58 -10.01 -42.01
C GLU A 176 48.90 -11.19 -41.07
N MET A 177 48.20 -12.31 -41.26
CA MET A 177 48.90 -13.59 -41.47
C MET A 177 48.10 -14.60 -42.30
N LYS A 178 48.79 -15.28 -43.23
CA LYS A 178 48.26 -16.27 -44.19
C LYS A 178 48.19 -17.69 -43.64
N ALA A 179 47.27 -18.49 -44.17
CA ALA A 179 47.54 -19.87 -44.60
C ALA A 179 46.58 -20.27 -45.75
N SER A 180 47.04 -21.12 -46.68
CA SER A 180 46.32 -21.52 -47.89
C SER A 180 46.58 -23.00 -48.19
N VAL A 181 45.56 -23.75 -48.67
CA VAL A 181 45.73 -24.94 -49.53
C VAL A 181 44.55 -25.06 -50.51
N GLU A 182 44.87 -25.45 -51.74
CA GLU A 182 44.04 -25.96 -52.87
C GLU A 182 43.20 -27.22 -52.49
N SER A 183 42.32 -27.90 -53.27
CA SER A 183 41.73 -27.86 -54.63
C SER A 183 40.56 -28.90 -54.63
N ALA A 184 39.62 -29.07 -55.57
CA ALA A 184 39.13 -28.37 -56.78
C ALA A 184 37.83 -29.10 -57.28
N VAL A 185 37.53 -29.02 -58.58
CA VAL A 185 36.56 -29.79 -59.41
C VAL A 185 35.15 -29.21 -59.58
N VAL A 186 34.77 -29.12 -60.86
CA VAL A 186 33.59 -28.48 -61.45
C VAL A 186 32.62 -29.56 -61.93
N VAL A 187 31.31 -29.34 -61.76
CA VAL A 187 30.29 -29.78 -62.75
C VAL A 187 29.19 -28.72 -62.84
N ASP A 188 28.98 -28.22 -64.05
CA ASP A 188 27.88 -27.32 -64.43
C ASP A 188 26.62 -28.14 -64.76
N VAL A 189 25.45 -27.74 -64.25
CA VAL A 189 24.14 -28.11 -64.84
C VAL A 189 23.18 -26.93 -64.72
N GLU A 190 23.15 -26.14 -65.78
CA GLU A 190 21.99 -25.47 -66.39
C GLU A 190 20.67 -25.50 -65.57
N LYS A 191 20.24 -24.33 -65.09
CA LYS A 191 18.93 -24.17 -64.43
C LYS A 191 18.08 -23.12 -65.13
N VAL A 192 17.01 -23.59 -65.76
CA VAL A 192 16.00 -22.79 -66.45
C VAL A 192 15.36 -21.78 -65.50
N ALA A 193 15.19 -20.54 -65.97
CA ALA A 193 14.55 -19.47 -65.22
C ALA A 193 13.05 -19.76 -64.99
N ILE A 194 12.60 -19.57 -63.75
CA ILE A 194 11.19 -19.33 -63.43
C ILE A 194 11.13 -17.96 -62.74
N GLU A 195 10.36 -17.07 -63.33
CA GLU A 195 10.16 -15.70 -62.89
C GLU A 195 9.26 -15.69 -61.65
N THR A 196 9.86 -15.68 -60.46
CA THR A 196 9.11 -15.54 -59.20
C THR A 196 9.10 -14.08 -58.76
N VAL A 197 7.90 -13.48 -58.84
CA VAL A 197 7.58 -12.17 -58.25
C VAL A 197 8.08 -12.11 -56.80
N PRO A 198 8.76 -11.03 -56.37
CA PRO A 198 9.18 -10.90 -54.98
C PRO A 198 7.96 -10.66 -54.10
N GLU A 199 7.45 -11.75 -53.50
CA GLU A 199 6.45 -11.71 -52.45
C GLU A 199 7.03 -10.92 -51.27
N GLN A 200 6.49 -9.72 -51.03
CA GLN A 200 6.85 -8.92 -49.87
C GLN A 200 6.42 -9.66 -48.61
N ILE A 201 7.38 -10.34 -47.97
CA ILE A 201 7.23 -10.84 -46.60
C ILE A 201 7.01 -9.61 -45.72
N ALA A 202 5.74 -9.32 -45.45
CA ALA A 202 5.36 -8.34 -44.46
C ALA A 202 5.99 -8.77 -43.13
N ALA A 203 6.91 -7.97 -42.60
CA ALA A 203 7.45 -8.20 -41.28
C ALA A 203 6.28 -8.34 -40.30
N PRO A 204 6.24 -9.37 -39.44
CA PRO A 204 5.17 -9.51 -38.48
C PRO A 204 5.13 -8.23 -37.65
N LEU A 205 3.98 -7.56 -37.63
CA LEU A 205 3.77 -6.39 -36.79
C LEU A 205 4.05 -6.83 -35.36
N THR A 206 5.18 -6.36 -34.80
CA THR A 206 5.50 -6.53 -33.40
C THR A 206 4.53 -5.65 -32.62
N VAL A 207 3.34 -6.20 -32.37
CA VAL A 207 2.36 -5.60 -31.45
C VAL A 207 3.09 -5.46 -30.13
N ASP A 208 3.32 -4.22 -29.71
CA ASP A 208 3.93 -3.94 -28.42
C ASP A 208 3.10 -4.65 -27.33
N PRO A 209 3.66 -5.66 -26.63
CA PRO A 209 2.92 -6.40 -25.61
C PRO A 209 2.48 -5.52 -24.46
N PHE A 210 3.06 -4.32 -24.30
CA PHE A 210 2.61 -3.32 -23.33
C PHE A 210 1.35 -2.60 -23.83
N ALA A 211 1.40 -1.96 -25.02
CA ALA A 211 0.27 -1.19 -25.57
C ALA A 211 -1.03 -1.98 -25.71
N GLY A 212 -0.98 -3.29 -26.02
CA GLY A 212 -2.17 -4.15 -26.09
C GLY A 212 -2.84 -4.45 -24.74
N ARG A 213 -2.16 -4.17 -23.62
CA ARG A 213 -2.60 -4.49 -22.24
C ARG A 213 -2.61 -3.28 -21.30
N HIS A 214 -2.34 -2.10 -21.84
CA HIS A 214 -2.27 -0.84 -21.12
C HIS A 214 -3.39 0.11 -21.56
N GLN A 215 -3.97 0.82 -20.60
CA GLN A 215 -4.97 1.85 -20.85
C GLN A 215 -4.73 3.05 -19.92
N GLU A 216 -4.94 4.26 -20.42
CA GLU A 216 -4.87 5.49 -19.62
C GLU A 216 -6.26 6.08 -19.37
N ILE A 217 -6.49 6.61 -18.17
CA ILE A 217 -7.76 7.19 -17.72
C ILE A 217 -7.48 8.48 -16.94
N SER A 218 -8.30 9.51 -17.19
CA SER A 218 -8.16 10.84 -16.56
C SER A 218 -9.21 11.07 -15.48
N GLY A 219 -8.76 11.20 -14.22
CA GLY A 219 -9.60 11.63 -13.09
C GLY A 219 -10.52 10.55 -12.50
N TYR A 220 -11.17 10.93 -11.39
CA TYR A 220 -11.97 10.01 -10.57
C TYR A 220 -13.22 9.49 -11.29
N GLU A 221 -14.02 10.38 -11.90
CA GLU A 221 -15.27 10.02 -12.56
C GLU A 221 -15.06 8.98 -13.68
N ALA A 222 -14.04 9.18 -14.53
CA ALA A 222 -13.72 8.23 -15.59
C ALA A 222 -13.18 6.90 -15.04
N THR A 223 -12.49 6.92 -13.90
CA THR A 223 -12.04 5.71 -13.20
C THR A 223 -13.24 4.92 -12.67
N MET A 224 -14.18 5.56 -11.98
CA MET A 224 -15.37 4.89 -11.46
C MET A 224 -16.23 4.33 -12.60
N LYS A 225 -16.45 5.11 -13.67
CA LYS A 225 -17.14 4.64 -14.87
C LYS A 225 -16.45 3.43 -15.52
N PHE A 226 -15.11 3.38 -15.50
CA PHE A 226 -14.39 2.20 -15.99
C PHE A 226 -14.63 0.97 -15.08
N LEU A 227 -14.55 1.14 -13.76
CA LEU A 227 -14.75 0.04 -12.80
C LEU A 227 -16.19 -0.47 -12.76
N GLU A 228 -17.19 0.40 -12.95
CA GLU A 228 -18.60 0.03 -13.10
C GLU A 228 -18.88 -0.83 -14.34
N ASN A 229 -18.13 -0.58 -15.43
CA ASN A 229 -18.25 -1.32 -16.68
C ASN A 229 -17.27 -2.51 -16.79
N TYR A 230 -16.36 -2.67 -15.81
CA TYR A 230 -15.39 -3.77 -15.80
C TYR A 230 -16.06 -5.09 -15.44
N GLN A 231 -16.10 -6.01 -16.41
CA GLN A 231 -16.56 -7.37 -16.19
C GLN A 231 -15.39 -8.21 -15.66
N TYR A 232 -15.55 -8.77 -14.46
CA TYR A 232 -14.52 -9.63 -13.88
C TYR A 232 -14.24 -10.86 -14.76
N ASN A 233 -12.97 -11.06 -15.07
CA ASN A 233 -12.48 -12.25 -15.74
C ASN A 233 -11.48 -12.97 -14.81
N PRO A 234 -11.74 -14.22 -14.37
CA PRO A 234 -10.85 -14.97 -13.48
C PRO A 234 -9.49 -15.30 -14.12
N ASN A 235 -9.41 -15.23 -15.46
CA ASN A 235 -8.17 -15.44 -16.18
C ASN A 235 -7.36 -14.14 -16.36
N GLU A 236 -7.91 -12.96 -16.07
CA GLU A 236 -7.24 -11.66 -16.13
C GLU A 236 -6.75 -11.21 -14.74
N SER A 237 -5.76 -10.33 -14.69
CA SER A 237 -5.42 -9.59 -13.46
C SER A 237 -5.31 -8.10 -13.78
N LEU A 238 -6.30 -7.34 -13.31
CA LEU A 238 -6.39 -5.90 -13.49
C LEU A 238 -5.61 -5.16 -12.40
N PHE A 239 -4.69 -4.28 -12.79
CA PHE A 239 -3.93 -3.42 -11.91
C PHE A 239 -4.28 -1.95 -12.16
N LEU A 240 -4.61 -1.22 -11.10
CA LEU A 240 -4.92 0.21 -11.12
C LEU A 240 -3.70 0.97 -10.62
N PHE A 241 -3.12 1.83 -11.45
CA PHE A 241 -1.90 2.57 -11.15
C PHE A 241 -2.17 4.08 -11.17
N PHE A 242 -2.28 4.67 -9.98
CA PHE A 242 -2.58 6.09 -9.78
C PHE A 242 -1.30 6.91 -9.80
N VAL A 243 -1.23 7.90 -10.68
CA VAL A 243 -0.04 8.73 -10.92
C VAL A 243 -0.38 10.22 -10.88
N CYS A 244 0.67 11.04 -10.77
CA CYS A 244 0.60 12.49 -10.93
C CYS A 244 0.01 12.88 -12.29
N SER A 245 -0.69 14.03 -12.32
CA SER A 245 -1.22 14.65 -13.53
C SER A 245 -1.23 16.18 -13.42
N ASP A 246 -1.59 16.88 -14.48
CA ASP A 246 -1.91 18.32 -14.40
C ASP A 246 -3.29 18.58 -13.75
N GLU A 247 -3.70 19.85 -13.68
CA GLU A 247 -5.02 20.26 -13.18
C GLU A 247 -6.20 19.81 -14.08
N GLN A 248 -5.91 19.30 -15.29
CA GLN A 248 -6.89 18.79 -16.25
C GLN A 248 -6.82 17.25 -16.36
N PHE A 249 -6.16 16.59 -15.41
CA PHE A 249 -5.97 15.13 -15.36
C PHE A 249 -5.25 14.54 -16.59
N LYS A 250 -4.30 15.28 -17.19
CA LYS A 250 -3.41 14.80 -18.25
C LYS A 250 -2.02 14.45 -17.71
N ALA A 251 -1.27 13.64 -18.45
CA ALA A 251 0.08 13.20 -18.09
C ALA A 251 1.01 14.37 -17.69
N SER A 252 1.40 14.42 -16.42
CA SER A 252 2.37 15.39 -15.89
C SER A 252 2.95 14.88 -14.57
N ASP A 253 4.26 14.68 -14.51
CA ASP A 253 4.95 14.23 -13.30
C ASP A 253 5.45 15.43 -12.49
N TRP A 254 4.56 16.07 -11.73
CA TRP A 254 4.92 17.17 -10.81
C TRP A 254 5.78 16.74 -9.62
N SER A 255 6.06 15.44 -9.47
CA SER A 255 6.98 14.89 -8.47
C SER A 255 7.91 13.86 -9.12
N GLU A 256 9.19 13.94 -8.76
CA GLU A 256 10.21 12.94 -9.08
C GLU A 256 9.74 11.51 -8.72
N VAL A 257 9.04 11.36 -7.59
CA VAL A 257 8.52 10.06 -7.14
C VAL A 257 7.50 9.47 -8.11
N CYS A 258 6.68 10.29 -8.75
CA CYS A 258 5.76 9.84 -9.81
C CYS A 258 6.52 9.46 -11.10
N ALA A 259 7.51 10.25 -11.51
CA ALA A 259 8.30 9.97 -12.70
C ALA A 259 9.07 8.65 -12.58
N GLU A 260 9.78 8.45 -11.45
CA GLU A 260 10.49 7.21 -11.14
C GLU A 260 9.53 6.04 -10.97
N GLY A 261 8.50 6.18 -10.13
CA GLY A 261 7.51 5.12 -9.89
C GLY A 261 6.83 4.64 -11.17
N LYS A 262 6.49 5.56 -12.08
CA LYS A 262 5.92 5.23 -13.40
C LYS A 262 6.91 4.47 -14.29
N LYS A 263 8.17 4.90 -14.33
CA LYS A 263 9.23 4.20 -15.08
C LYS A 263 9.39 2.76 -14.58
N HIS A 264 9.50 2.54 -13.28
CA HIS A 264 9.65 1.20 -12.69
C HIS A 264 8.40 0.33 -12.92
N VAL A 265 7.20 0.86 -12.69
CA VAL A 265 5.95 0.12 -12.94
C VAL A 265 5.83 -0.29 -14.42
N TYR A 266 6.13 0.59 -15.36
CA TYR A 266 6.02 0.30 -16.80
C TYR A 266 7.05 -0.74 -17.26
N ASP A 267 8.31 -0.59 -16.85
CA ASP A 267 9.37 -1.55 -17.18
C ASP A 267 9.06 -2.96 -16.65
N VAL A 268 8.66 -3.10 -15.39
CA VAL A 268 8.36 -4.42 -14.80
C VAL A 268 7.05 -4.99 -15.34
N PHE A 269 6.04 -4.17 -15.63
CA PHE A 269 4.78 -4.62 -16.23
C PHE A 269 4.95 -5.09 -17.68
N SER A 270 5.87 -4.49 -18.45
CA SER A 270 6.16 -4.94 -19.82
C SER A 270 6.60 -6.41 -19.88
N LYS A 271 7.27 -6.88 -18.82
CA LYS A 271 7.77 -8.26 -18.61
C LYS A 271 6.75 -9.17 -17.90
N SER A 272 5.58 -8.65 -17.54
CA SER A 272 4.55 -9.39 -16.80
C SER A 272 3.71 -10.30 -17.70
N PRO A 273 3.07 -11.36 -17.15
CA PRO A 273 2.24 -12.28 -17.93
C PRO A 273 1.17 -11.59 -18.79
N GLU A 274 0.89 -12.12 -19.98
CA GLU A 274 -0.07 -11.54 -20.95
C GLU A 274 -1.48 -11.34 -20.38
N ARG A 275 -1.87 -12.14 -19.38
CA ARG A 275 -3.14 -11.99 -18.66
C ARG A 275 -3.24 -10.75 -17.78
N ASN A 276 -2.14 -10.05 -17.53
CA ASN A 276 -2.13 -8.86 -16.69
C ASN A 276 -2.50 -7.64 -17.53
N ARG A 277 -3.39 -6.80 -17.00
CA ARG A 277 -3.83 -5.54 -17.61
C ARG A 277 -3.50 -4.37 -16.68
N LEU A 278 -2.92 -3.30 -17.20
CA LEU A 278 -2.57 -2.10 -16.45
C LEU A 278 -3.47 -0.94 -16.87
N VAL A 279 -4.06 -0.28 -15.88
CA VAL A 279 -4.78 0.98 -16.07
C VAL A 279 -4.05 2.09 -15.34
N THR A 280 -3.40 2.98 -16.09
CA THR A 280 -2.81 4.20 -15.53
C THR A 280 -3.90 5.25 -15.32
N VAL A 281 -4.11 5.64 -14.08
CA VAL A 281 -5.05 6.69 -13.69
C VAL A 281 -4.27 7.98 -13.43
N PHE A 282 -4.43 8.96 -14.30
CA PHE A 282 -3.98 10.33 -14.06
C PHE A 282 -4.86 10.93 -12.97
N ALA A 283 -4.31 11.04 -11.76
CA ALA A 283 -5.10 11.14 -10.53
C ALA A 283 -5.01 12.51 -9.84
N GLY A 284 -4.42 13.53 -10.45
CA GLY A 284 -4.51 14.93 -10.03
C GLY A 284 -3.16 15.66 -9.92
N SER A 285 -3.23 16.99 -9.89
CA SER A 285 -2.11 17.89 -9.63
C SER A 285 -1.69 17.90 -8.15
N GLU A 286 -0.51 18.43 -7.85
CA GLU A 286 -0.02 18.63 -6.47
C GLU A 286 -1.07 19.33 -5.58
N LYS A 287 -1.75 20.34 -6.13
CA LYS A 287 -2.82 21.10 -5.47
C LYS A 287 -4.05 20.25 -5.17
N TYR A 288 -4.40 19.29 -6.03
CA TYR A 288 -5.50 18.34 -5.80
C TYR A 288 -5.14 17.30 -4.72
N TRP A 289 -3.84 17.01 -4.54
CA TRP A 289 -3.33 16.12 -3.49
C TRP A 289 -2.96 16.83 -2.17
N LYS A 290 -3.03 18.17 -2.12
CA LYS A 290 -2.82 18.96 -0.90
C LYS A 290 -3.91 18.74 0.16
N TYR A 291 -5.08 18.27 -0.26
CA TYR A 291 -6.23 17.99 0.61
C TYR A 291 -6.83 16.63 0.26
N GLN A 292 -7.78 16.17 1.10
CA GLN A 292 -8.56 14.98 0.81
C GLN A 292 -9.43 15.22 -0.43
N ASN A 293 -9.37 14.28 -1.36
CA ASN A 293 -10.08 14.30 -2.63
C ASN A 293 -10.92 13.02 -2.80
N GLU A 294 -11.52 12.86 -3.97
CA GLU A 294 -12.44 11.78 -4.29
C GLU A 294 -11.76 10.41 -4.18
N PHE A 295 -10.55 10.23 -4.72
CA PHE A 295 -9.79 8.99 -4.59
C PHE A 295 -9.39 8.67 -3.15
N TYR A 296 -9.10 9.69 -2.34
CA TYR A 296 -8.77 9.53 -0.91
C TYR A 296 -9.98 9.07 -0.09
N ASN A 297 -11.15 9.64 -0.39
CA ASN A 297 -12.40 9.40 0.36
C ASN A 297 -13.16 8.16 -0.11
N ASP A 298 -12.85 7.65 -1.31
CA ASP A 298 -13.45 6.43 -1.84
C ASP A 298 -13.28 5.23 -0.87
N PRO A 299 -14.36 4.47 -0.59
CA PRO A 299 -14.31 3.39 0.40
C PRO A 299 -13.50 2.17 -0.07
N ASP A 300 -13.37 1.95 -1.38
CA ASP A 300 -12.78 0.77 -1.99
C ASP A 300 -11.35 1.07 -2.46
N LEU A 301 -11.17 2.13 -3.25
CA LEU A 301 -9.86 2.61 -3.72
C LEU A 301 -9.03 3.15 -2.56
N HIS A 302 -9.58 4.08 -1.76
CA HIS A 302 -8.95 4.68 -0.57
C HIS A 302 -7.48 5.08 -0.76
N VAL A 303 -7.18 5.83 -1.82
CA VAL A 303 -5.82 6.22 -2.23
C VAL A 303 -5.37 7.44 -1.42
N LYS A 304 -4.48 7.24 -0.45
CA LYS A 304 -3.95 8.33 0.40
C LYS A 304 -2.95 9.25 -0.29
N GLY A 305 -2.48 8.91 -1.49
CA GLY A 305 -1.55 9.72 -2.26
C GLY A 305 -0.96 8.99 -3.46
N VAL A 306 -0.37 9.75 -4.37
CA VAL A 306 0.32 9.26 -5.58
C VAL A 306 1.84 9.29 -5.42
N PRO A 307 2.58 8.47 -6.19
CA PRO A 307 2.07 7.35 -6.99
C PRO A 307 1.70 6.14 -6.13
N CYS A 308 0.75 5.33 -6.58
CA CYS A 308 0.47 4.01 -5.97
C CYS A 308 -0.16 3.05 -6.97
N ILE A 309 0.04 1.74 -6.78
CA ILE A 309 -0.59 0.68 -7.57
C ILE A 309 -1.33 -0.30 -6.66
N MET A 310 -2.39 -0.93 -7.15
CA MET A 310 -3.09 -2.03 -6.49
C MET A 310 -3.71 -2.97 -7.53
N LYS A 311 -3.94 -4.23 -7.17
CA LYS A 311 -4.72 -5.18 -7.97
C LYS A 311 -6.21 -5.07 -7.62
N TRP A 312 -7.08 -5.14 -8.61
CA TRP A 312 -8.54 -5.07 -8.49
C TRP A 312 -9.17 -6.44 -8.74
N GLU A 313 -9.85 -7.00 -7.74
CA GLU A 313 -10.44 -8.35 -7.80
C GLU A 313 -11.82 -8.39 -8.50
N GLY A 314 -12.30 -7.26 -9.04
CA GLY A 314 -13.56 -7.12 -9.79
C GLY A 314 -14.84 -7.28 -8.96
N HIS A 315 -14.80 -8.04 -7.87
CA HIS A 315 -15.94 -8.29 -6.99
C HIS A 315 -15.96 -7.28 -5.83
N SER A 316 -17.12 -6.65 -5.64
CA SER A 316 -17.48 -5.87 -4.44
C SER A 316 -16.45 -4.84 -3.94
N GLY A 317 -15.70 -4.23 -4.86
CA GLY A 317 -14.70 -3.21 -4.54
C GLY A 317 -13.37 -3.76 -4.00
N ARG A 318 -13.15 -5.08 -4.07
CA ARG A 318 -12.01 -5.72 -3.42
C ARG A 318 -10.67 -5.39 -4.12
N THR A 319 -9.70 -5.01 -3.30
CA THR A 319 -8.33 -4.67 -3.72
C THR A 319 -7.30 -5.50 -2.98
N GLU A 320 -6.19 -5.86 -3.63
CA GLU A 320 -5.03 -6.49 -2.98
C GLU A 320 -3.69 -5.88 -3.43
N GLY A 321 -2.63 -6.17 -2.68
CA GLY A 321 -1.24 -5.87 -3.08
C GLY A 321 -0.93 -4.38 -3.31
N MET A 322 -1.41 -3.49 -2.44
CA MET A 322 -1.21 -2.05 -2.65
C MET A 322 0.24 -1.64 -2.35
N LEU A 323 0.94 -1.11 -3.35
CA LEU A 323 2.26 -0.50 -3.21
C LEU A 323 2.16 1.02 -3.40
N VAL A 324 2.94 1.77 -2.63
CA VAL A 324 2.91 3.24 -2.55
C VAL A 324 4.30 3.85 -2.66
N LYS A 325 4.41 4.99 -3.37
CA LYS A 325 5.62 5.84 -3.42
C LYS A 325 6.89 5.01 -3.71
N ARG A 326 7.85 4.98 -2.77
CA ARG A 326 9.16 4.33 -2.92
C ARG A 326 9.10 2.80 -3.03
N SER A 327 8.06 2.15 -2.50
CA SER A 327 7.87 0.71 -2.68
C SER A 327 7.58 0.29 -4.12
N LEU A 328 7.33 1.25 -5.02
CA LEU A 328 7.27 1.04 -6.47
C LEU A 328 8.66 0.99 -7.13
N TYR A 329 9.73 1.39 -6.44
CA TYR A 329 11.09 1.36 -6.96
C TYR A 329 11.71 -0.04 -6.82
N ASP A 330 11.28 -0.75 -5.77
CA ASP A 330 11.65 -2.13 -5.49
C ASP A 330 11.06 -3.06 -6.57
N GLU A 331 11.82 -3.29 -7.64
CA GLU A 331 11.50 -4.26 -8.69
C GLU A 331 10.97 -5.59 -8.14
N PRO A 332 11.53 -6.19 -7.07
CA PRO A 332 11.02 -7.47 -6.55
C PRO A 332 9.58 -7.39 -6.03
N PHE A 333 9.16 -6.26 -5.42
CA PHE A 333 7.77 -6.08 -5.01
C PHE A 333 6.84 -5.97 -6.22
N LEU A 334 7.23 -5.23 -7.26
CA LEU A 334 6.45 -5.14 -8.51
C LEU A 334 6.35 -6.50 -9.22
N ARG A 335 7.45 -7.25 -9.33
CA ARG A 335 7.46 -8.59 -9.93
C ARG A 335 6.61 -9.57 -9.13
N TYR A 336 6.59 -9.46 -7.82
CA TYR A 336 5.77 -10.30 -6.96
C TYR A 336 4.27 -9.95 -7.10
N LEU A 337 3.92 -8.66 -7.12
CA LEU A 337 2.57 -8.17 -7.38
C LEU A 337 2.03 -8.64 -8.73
N PHE A 338 2.82 -8.46 -9.80
CA PHE A 338 2.45 -8.86 -11.16
C PHE A 338 2.61 -10.37 -11.40
N LYS A 339 3.25 -11.12 -10.50
CA LYS A 339 3.56 -12.56 -10.64
C LYS A 339 4.35 -12.83 -11.92
N ASN A 340 5.43 -12.07 -12.13
CA ASN A 340 6.32 -12.22 -13.28
C ASN A 340 6.99 -13.61 -13.27
N MET A 341 6.93 -14.31 -14.41
CA MET A 341 7.41 -15.69 -14.57
C MET A 341 8.60 -15.81 -15.53
N ASP A 342 9.10 -14.69 -16.05
CA ASP A 342 10.23 -14.60 -16.97
C ASP A 342 11.56 -15.01 -16.33
N GLN A 343 11.72 -14.76 -15.03
CA GLN A 343 12.86 -15.23 -14.23
C GLN A 343 12.34 -15.68 -12.85
N PRO A 344 11.79 -16.90 -12.72
CA PRO A 344 11.11 -17.33 -11.49
C PRO A 344 12.06 -17.39 -10.27
N GLU A 345 13.34 -17.69 -10.50
CA GLU A 345 14.38 -17.70 -9.47
C GLU A 345 14.67 -16.31 -8.87
N VAL A 346 14.34 -15.22 -9.58
CA VAL A 346 14.45 -13.84 -9.07
C VAL A 346 13.34 -13.52 -8.07
N LEU A 347 12.21 -14.22 -8.13
CA LEU A 347 11.20 -14.17 -7.08
C LEU A 347 11.58 -15.10 -5.92
N PHE A 348 11.65 -16.41 -6.18
CA PHE A 348 11.93 -17.40 -5.15
C PHE A 348 12.67 -18.62 -5.69
N VAL A 349 13.63 -19.12 -4.93
CA VAL A 349 14.14 -20.50 -5.06
C VAL A 349 13.10 -21.44 -4.42
N PRO A 350 12.47 -22.38 -5.17
CA PRO A 350 11.37 -23.20 -4.64
C PRO A 350 11.73 -24.00 -3.37
N GLU A 351 12.96 -24.49 -3.29
CA GLU A 351 13.51 -25.23 -2.16
C GLU A 351 13.59 -24.39 -0.87
N ASP A 352 13.72 -23.06 -0.99
CA ASP A 352 13.88 -22.12 0.14
C ASP A 352 12.54 -21.58 0.67
N ILE A 353 11.44 -21.84 -0.05
CA ILE A 353 10.08 -21.45 0.34
C ILE A 353 9.17 -22.62 0.71
N LYS A 354 9.49 -23.87 0.32
CA LYS A 354 8.59 -25.03 0.47
C LYS A 354 8.07 -25.29 1.88
N ASN A 355 8.86 -24.94 2.91
CA ASN A 355 8.52 -25.14 4.33
C ASN A 355 8.08 -23.83 5.02
N LYS A 356 8.05 -22.70 4.31
CA LYS A 356 7.62 -21.41 4.84
C LYS A 356 6.10 -21.34 4.84
N GLN A 357 5.52 -20.90 5.95
CA GLN A 357 4.06 -20.84 6.13
C GLN A 357 3.59 -19.46 6.56
N ILE A 358 2.51 -18.96 5.95
CA ILE A 358 1.77 -17.81 6.45
C ILE A 358 0.39 -18.30 6.90
N ILE A 359 0.11 -18.16 8.20
CA ILE A 359 -1.15 -18.61 8.82
C ILE A 359 -1.91 -17.36 9.25
N THR A 360 -3.15 -17.19 8.80
CA THR A 360 -3.99 -16.07 9.26
C THR A 360 -4.93 -16.53 10.37
N VAL A 361 -4.95 -15.81 11.49
CA VAL A 361 -5.89 -16.00 12.60
C VAL A 361 -6.64 -14.70 12.85
N LYS A 362 -7.92 -14.79 13.25
CA LYS A 362 -8.83 -13.63 13.39
C LYS A 362 -9.34 -13.50 14.82
N GLY A 363 -9.22 -12.30 15.38
CA GLY A 363 -9.64 -12.00 16.75
C GLY A 363 -8.75 -12.61 17.84
N TYR A 364 -9.01 -12.19 19.08
CA TYR A 364 -8.16 -12.54 20.23
C TYR A 364 -8.24 -14.02 20.60
N ASP A 365 -9.42 -14.63 20.58
CA ASP A 365 -9.61 -16.04 20.96
C ASP A 365 -8.82 -16.98 20.04
N SER A 366 -8.87 -16.76 18.72
CA SER A 366 -8.07 -17.52 17.74
C SER A 366 -6.56 -17.34 17.93
N TYR A 367 -6.13 -16.16 18.38
CA TYR A 367 -4.74 -15.89 18.73
C TYR A 367 -4.35 -16.66 20.01
N VAL A 368 -5.15 -16.62 21.07
CA VAL A 368 -4.90 -17.37 22.32
C VAL A 368 -4.86 -18.88 22.05
N ASP A 369 -5.80 -19.42 21.27
CA ASP A 369 -5.84 -20.83 20.85
C ASP A 369 -4.59 -21.23 20.04
N PHE A 370 -4.02 -20.31 19.25
CA PHE A 370 -2.77 -20.53 18.55
C PHE A 370 -1.58 -20.53 19.52
N MET A 371 -1.50 -19.54 20.41
CA MET A 371 -0.41 -19.41 21.38
C MET A 371 -0.35 -20.58 22.36
N ALA A 372 -1.51 -21.08 22.81
CA ALA A 372 -1.60 -22.27 23.65
C ALA A 372 -1.03 -23.52 22.94
N LYS A 373 -1.27 -23.68 21.63
CA LYS A 373 -0.68 -24.77 20.84
C LYS A 373 0.83 -24.58 20.65
N TYR A 374 1.29 -23.34 20.46
CA TYR A 374 2.72 -23.03 20.31
C TYR A 374 3.53 -23.38 21.56
N GLU A 375 2.99 -23.10 22.76
CA GLU A 375 3.67 -23.38 24.02
C GLU A 375 4.04 -24.86 24.17
N TYR A 376 3.17 -25.78 23.72
CA TYR A 376 3.40 -27.22 23.78
C TYR A 376 4.19 -27.79 22.60
N GLU A 377 4.58 -26.99 21.61
CA GLU A 377 5.37 -27.45 20.47
C GLU A 377 6.76 -27.96 20.93
N GLU A 378 7.15 -29.16 20.49
CA GLU A 378 8.41 -29.79 20.91
C GLU A 378 9.62 -29.20 20.19
N ASN A 379 9.47 -28.89 18.89
CA ASN A 379 10.52 -28.38 18.02
C ASN A 379 10.02 -27.12 17.29
N PRO A 380 9.77 -26.01 18.01
CA PRO A 380 9.21 -24.79 17.43
C PRO A 380 10.15 -24.18 16.38
N VAL A 381 9.62 -23.94 15.19
CA VAL A 381 10.31 -23.22 14.12
C VAL A 381 10.36 -21.71 14.40
N PRO A 382 11.35 -20.96 13.86
CA PRO A 382 11.34 -19.50 13.82
C PRO A 382 9.95 -18.95 13.49
N THR A 383 9.32 -18.31 14.47
CA THR A 383 7.92 -17.88 14.40
C THR A 383 7.81 -16.38 14.56
N PHE A 384 7.14 -15.75 13.60
CA PHE A 384 6.87 -14.31 13.56
C PHE A 384 5.38 -14.07 13.77
N LEU A 385 4.98 -13.04 14.53
CA LEU A 385 3.60 -12.58 14.63
C LEU A 385 3.46 -11.24 13.92
N MET A 386 2.68 -11.20 12.84
CA MET A 386 2.35 -10.01 12.08
C MET A 386 0.97 -9.51 12.54
N MET A 387 0.94 -8.62 13.52
CA MET A 387 -0.29 -8.02 14.03
C MET A 387 -0.81 -6.98 13.03
N VAL A 388 -2.01 -7.16 12.50
CA VAL A 388 -2.60 -6.31 11.45
C VAL A 388 -4.05 -5.96 11.76
N ALA A 389 -4.54 -4.89 11.12
CA ALA A 389 -5.96 -4.59 11.05
C ALA A 389 -6.76 -5.77 10.46
N GLY A 390 -7.96 -6.00 10.98
CA GLY A 390 -8.98 -6.77 10.26
C GLY A 390 -9.50 -6.03 9.04
N ARG A 391 -10.48 -6.63 8.38
CA ARG A 391 -10.90 -6.26 7.03
C ARG A 391 -12.38 -5.90 6.97
N PHE A 392 -12.72 -4.90 6.17
CA PHE A 392 -14.12 -4.57 5.91
C PHE A 392 -14.80 -5.71 5.15
N GLN A 393 -15.95 -6.15 5.65
CA GLN A 393 -16.66 -7.34 5.13
C GLN A 393 -17.16 -7.18 3.68
N ASN A 394 -17.32 -5.95 3.15
CA ASN A 394 -17.77 -5.73 1.78
C ASN A 394 -16.65 -5.87 0.73
N ASN A 395 -15.45 -5.36 1.00
CA ASN A 395 -14.36 -5.28 0.01
C ASN A 395 -13.08 -6.01 0.45
N ASN A 396 -13.07 -6.65 1.62
CA ASN A 396 -11.91 -7.37 2.19
C ASN A 396 -10.63 -6.49 2.32
N ARG A 397 -10.76 -5.16 2.28
CA ARG A 397 -9.66 -4.21 2.46
C ARG A 397 -9.37 -4.05 3.96
N PRO A 398 -8.10 -4.05 4.40
CA PRO A 398 -7.76 -3.69 5.77
C PRO A 398 -8.21 -2.26 6.08
N TRP A 399 -8.76 -2.03 7.29
CA TRP A 399 -9.15 -0.67 7.69
C TRP A 399 -7.93 0.24 7.96
N CYS A 400 -6.79 -0.32 8.35
CA CYS A 400 -5.55 0.43 8.52
C CYS A 400 -4.83 0.60 7.15
N PRO A 401 -4.59 1.84 6.68
CA PRO A 401 -3.84 2.08 5.45
C PRO A 401 -2.42 1.51 5.51
N TYR A 402 -1.71 1.69 6.63
CA TYR A 402 -0.36 1.15 6.81
C TYR A 402 -0.33 -0.38 6.74
N CYS A 403 -1.32 -1.08 7.31
CA CYS A 403 -1.42 -2.53 7.15
C CYS A 403 -1.55 -2.91 5.67
N ARG A 404 -2.44 -2.23 4.92
CA ARG A 404 -2.65 -2.46 3.48
C ARG A 404 -1.38 -2.28 2.65
N TYR A 405 -0.54 -1.28 2.98
CA TYR A 405 0.74 -1.07 2.29
C TYR A 405 1.81 -2.10 2.67
N SER A 406 1.75 -2.64 3.89
CA SER A 406 2.74 -3.59 4.40
C SER A 406 2.47 -5.04 4.00
N GLU A 407 1.24 -5.42 3.65
CA GLU A 407 0.87 -6.84 3.44
C GLU A 407 1.76 -7.54 2.42
N LEU A 408 1.91 -6.96 1.23
CA LEU A 408 2.65 -7.56 0.11
C LEU A 408 4.18 -7.48 0.29
N PRO A 409 4.77 -6.32 0.68
CA PRO A 409 6.18 -6.24 1.04
C PRO A 409 6.62 -7.23 2.13
N LEU A 410 5.85 -7.38 3.20
CA LEU A 410 6.14 -8.35 4.27
C LEU A 410 6.02 -9.78 3.80
N GLU A 411 5.00 -10.10 3.01
CA GLU A 411 4.79 -11.44 2.46
C GLU A 411 5.93 -11.84 1.52
N TYR A 412 6.33 -10.94 0.61
CA TYR A 412 7.53 -11.11 -0.23
C TYR A 412 8.78 -11.33 0.64
N ALA A 413 9.08 -10.40 1.55
CA ALA A 413 10.31 -10.44 2.32
C ALA A 413 10.41 -11.66 3.26
N PHE A 414 9.28 -12.13 3.80
CA PHE A 414 9.22 -13.38 4.54
C PHE A 414 9.61 -14.57 3.66
N TYR A 415 9.03 -14.70 2.46
CA TYR A 415 9.39 -15.79 1.56
C TYR A 415 10.83 -15.69 1.06
N SER A 416 11.34 -14.50 0.74
CA SER A 416 12.72 -14.34 0.22
C SER A 416 13.80 -14.46 1.29
N TYR A 417 13.59 -13.95 2.51
CA TYR A 417 14.69 -13.72 3.47
C TYR A 417 14.52 -14.39 4.83
N ALA A 418 13.33 -14.86 5.20
CA ALA A 418 13.17 -15.58 6.47
C ALA A 418 13.87 -16.96 6.41
N PRO A 419 14.12 -17.61 7.56
CA PRO A 419 14.73 -18.95 7.60
C PRO A 419 13.93 -19.96 6.76
N LYS A 420 14.63 -20.91 6.12
CA LYS A 420 14.01 -21.88 5.18
C LYS A 420 12.86 -22.69 5.79
N ASN A 421 12.88 -22.89 7.10
CA ASN A 421 11.81 -23.49 7.88
C ASN A 421 11.33 -22.46 8.92
N ALA A 422 10.37 -21.63 8.55
CA ALA A 422 9.85 -20.55 9.38
C ALA A 422 8.34 -20.36 9.15
N ARG A 423 7.65 -19.71 10.08
CA ARG A 423 6.24 -19.34 9.90
C ARG A 423 5.95 -17.91 10.36
N MET A 424 5.03 -17.26 9.66
CA MET A 424 4.49 -15.95 10.02
C MET A 424 2.99 -16.09 10.31
N ILE A 425 2.57 -15.67 11.49
CA ILE A 425 1.18 -15.70 11.93
C ILE A 425 0.60 -14.30 11.76
N ARG A 426 -0.24 -14.12 10.74
CA ARG A 426 -0.95 -12.87 10.47
C ARG A 426 -2.18 -12.80 11.39
N VAL A 427 -2.13 -11.94 12.40
CA VAL A 427 -3.20 -11.79 13.41
C VAL A 427 -4.05 -10.58 13.04
N GLU A 428 -5.27 -10.82 12.56
CA GLU A 428 -6.26 -9.76 12.31
C GLU A 428 -6.93 -9.37 13.64
N VAL A 429 -6.62 -8.18 14.16
CA VAL A 429 -6.87 -7.83 15.59
C VAL A 429 -8.29 -7.38 15.92
N ALA A 430 -8.97 -6.70 14.99
CA ALA A 430 -10.32 -6.16 15.15
C ALA A 430 -10.90 -5.90 13.76
N ASP A 431 -12.22 -6.09 13.57
CA ASP A 431 -12.87 -5.94 12.27
C ASP A 431 -13.04 -4.47 11.87
N THR A 432 -13.14 -3.57 12.84
CA THR A 432 -13.28 -2.12 12.63
C THR A 432 -12.21 -1.31 13.37
N TYR A 433 -11.96 -0.09 12.86
CA TYR A 433 -11.13 0.88 13.58
C TYR A 433 -11.80 1.36 14.87
N SER A 434 -13.14 1.46 14.88
CA SER A 434 -13.93 1.89 16.04
C SER A 434 -13.92 0.90 17.21
N GLU A 435 -13.67 -0.39 16.95
CA GLU A 435 -13.35 -1.39 17.97
C GLU A 435 -11.89 -1.27 18.41
N TRP A 436 -10.96 -1.18 17.45
CA TRP A 436 -9.53 -1.11 17.70
C TRP A 436 -9.13 0.07 18.62
N LYS A 437 -9.71 1.25 18.40
CA LYS A 437 -9.47 2.48 19.19
C LYS A 437 -9.91 2.36 20.66
N LYS A 438 -10.81 1.42 20.98
CA LYS A 438 -11.27 1.16 22.35
C LYS A 438 -10.30 0.19 23.04
N ARG A 439 -10.25 0.25 24.38
CA ARG A 439 -9.45 -0.70 25.16
C ARG A 439 -10.03 -2.12 25.03
N ASN A 440 -9.42 -2.92 24.17
CA ASN A 440 -9.77 -4.29 23.82
C ASN A 440 -8.83 -5.31 24.50
N GLU A 441 -8.98 -6.59 24.17
CA GLU A 441 -8.19 -7.72 24.66
C GLU A 441 -6.70 -7.57 24.31
N PHE A 442 -6.37 -7.33 23.03
CA PHE A 442 -4.97 -7.14 22.56
C PHE A 442 -4.25 -5.96 23.24
N THR A 443 -4.96 -4.87 23.53
CA THR A 443 -4.41 -3.72 24.28
C THR A 443 -4.23 -3.99 25.78
N ARG A 444 -4.87 -5.04 26.32
CA ARG A 444 -4.80 -5.46 27.73
C ARG A 444 -3.84 -6.61 27.97
N ASP A 445 -3.57 -7.42 26.96
CA ASP A 445 -2.60 -8.50 26.99
C ASP A 445 -1.23 -8.00 27.47
N GLU A 446 -0.69 -8.60 28.53
CA GLU A 446 0.54 -8.10 29.16
C GLU A 446 1.81 -8.39 28.35
N ASN A 447 1.76 -9.38 27.45
CA ASN A 447 2.86 -9.78 26.58
C ASN A 447 2.90 -8.91 25.31
N LEU A 448 1.73 -8.68 24.70
CA LEU A 448 1.62 -7.89 23.48
C LEU A 448 1.57 -6.38 23.73
N ARG A 449 0.73 -5.95 24.69
CA ARG A 449 0.39 -4.54 24.98
C ARG A 449 0.10 -3.74 23.72
N LEU A 450 -0.60 -4.35 22.77
CA LEU A 450 -0.65 -3.89 21.38
C LEU A 450 -1.41 -2.57 21.30
N ASN A 451 -0.74 -1.50 20.88
CA ASN A 451 -1.30 -0.15 20.78
C ASN A 451 -1.27 0.43 19.35
N LEU A 452 -0.63 -0.27 18.40
CA LEU A 452 -0.54 0.10 16.99
C LEU A 452 -0.58 -1.14 16.09
N VAL A 453 -1.00 -0.97 14.84
CA VAL A 453 -0.87 -1.96 13.76
C VAL A 453 -0.51 -1.24 12.44
N PRO A 454 0.37 -1.80 11.59
CA PRO A 454 0.98 -3.13 11.71
C PRO A 454 2.11 -3.17 12.75
N LEU A 455 2.27 -4.30 13.45
CA LEU A 455 3.43 -4.54 14.33
C LEU A 455 3.92 -5.99 14.17
N MET A 456 5.23 -6.15 14.01
CA MET A 456 5.86 -7.47 13.98
C MET A 456 6.40 -7.85 15.36
N PHE A 457 6.24 -9.12 15.73
CA PHE A 457 6.99 -9.74 16.81
C PHE A 457 7.77 -10.95 16.29
N TYR A 458 8.96 -11.17 16.81
CA TYR A 458 9.58 -12.51 16.81
C TYR A 458 9.26 -13.18 18.15
N ILE A 459 8.79 -14.43 18.11
CA ILE A 459 8.44 -15.20 19.32
C ILE A 459 9.25 -16.47 19.46
N GLN A 460 9.73 -16.73 20.68
CA GLN A 460 10.56 -17.90 20.99
C GLN A 460 10.14 -18.52 22.33
N THR A 461 10.08 -19.85 22.39
CA THR A 461 9.89 -20.57 23.65
C THR A 461 11.21 -20.63 24.44
N ILE A 462 11.19 -20.22 25.71
CA ILE A 462 12.24 -20.58 26.67
C ILE A 462 11.92 -21.98 27.23
N PRO A 463 12.86 -22.94 27.18
CA PRO A 463 12.74 -24.18 27.93
C PRO A 463 12.59 -23.93 29.43
N ALA A 464 11.85 -24.80 30.11
CA ALA A 464 11.77 -24.82 31.56
C ALA A 464 13.17 -24.99 32.18
N ALA A 465 13.55 -24.12 33.12
CA ALA A 465 14.87 -24.17 33.75
C ALA A 465 14.98 -25.34 34.75
N THR A 466 13.86 -25.75 35.34
CA THR A 466 13.73 -26.92 36.21
C THR A 466 12.50 -27.74 35.82
N ALA A 467 12.39 -28.98 36.31
CA ALA A 467 11.24 -29.86 36.05
C ALA A 467 9.89 -29.35 36.62
N ASN A 468 9.90 -28.28 37.40
CA ASN A 468 8.69 -27.65 37.96
C ASN A 468 8.35 -26.31 37.28
N ASP A 469 9.21 -25.78 36.41
CA ASP A 469 8.92 -24.56 35.67
C ASP A 469 8.08 -24.90 34.43
N THR A 470 7.16 -24.00 34.05
CA THR A 470 6.51 -24.08 32.74
C THR A 470 7.45 -23.55 31.66
N LYS A 471 7.25 -23.99 30.41
CA LYS A 471 7.78 -23.24 29.27
C LYS A 471 7.23 -21.81 29.34
N SER A 472 7.95 -20.85 28.77
CA SER A 472 7.48 -19.47 28.64
C SER A 472 7.81 -18.94 27.25
N ILE A 473 7.12 -17.90 26.79
CA ILE A 473 7.29 -17.36 25.44
C ILE A 473 7.80 -15.92 25.57
N ILE A 474 8.95 -15.63 24.95
CA ILE A 474 9.43 -14.25 24.80
C ILE A 474 8.81 -13.66 23.54
N PHE A 475 8.30 -12.44 23.66
CA PHE A 475 7.84 -11.60 22.56
C PHE A 475 8.84 -10.47 22.33
N THR A 476 9.56 -10.49 21.21
CA THR A 476 10.44 -9.39 20.80
C THR A 476 9.72 -8.57 19.75
N SER A 477 9.24 -7.38 20.11
CA SER A 477 8.61 -6.45 19.17
C SER A 477 9.66 -5.81 18.24
N HIS A 478 9.41 -5.81 16.95
CA HIS A 478 10.21 -5.12 15.94
C HIS A 478 9.32 -4.11 15.23
N MET A 479 9.70 -2.83 15.24
CA MET A 479 9.00 -1.77 14.54
C MET A 479 9.94 -1.19 13.48
N THR A 480 9.61 -1.42 12.21
CA THR A 480 10.39 -0.95 11.06
C THR A 480 9.47 -0.44 9.95
N ARG A 481 10.04 0.13 8.88
CA ARG A 481 9.30 0.47 7.66
C ARG A 481 9.01 -0.81 6.88
N TYR A 482 7.81 -1.35 7.08
CA TYR A 482 7.37 -2.57 6.40
C TYR A 482 6.93 -2.36 4.96
N ASP A 483 7.01 -1.14 4.43
CA ASP A 483 6.79 -0.80 3.02
C ASP A 483 8.13 -0.62 2.25
N GLU A 484 9.27 -0.89 2.89
CA GLU A 484 10.61 -0.70 2.30
C GLU A 484 11.39 -2.03 2.33
N LEU A 485 12.06 -2.37 1.22
CA LEU A 485 12.69 -3.69 1.07
C LEU A 485 13.91 -3.91 1.98
N ASP A 486 14.80 -2.94 2.09
CA ASP A 486 16.06 -3.09 2.84
C ASP A 486 15.84 -3.33 4.35
N PRO A 487 14.97 -2.57 5.06
CA PRO A 487 14.72 -2.82 6.49
C PRO A 487 14.03 -4.18 6.75
N LEU A 488 13.23 -4.66 5.79
CA LEU A 488 12.63 -6.00 5.86
C LEU A 488 13.67 -7.12 5.61
N ARG A 489 14.60 -6.91 4.67
CA ARG A 489 15.72 -7.83 4.42
C ARG A 489 16.61 -7.93 5.66
N GLU A 490 17.02 -6.80 6.23
CA GLU A 490 17.83 -6.77 7.47
C GLU A 490 17.12 -7.50 8.62
N PHE A 491 15.83 -7.23 8.82
CA PHE A 491 15.04 -7.90 9.85
C PHE A 491 15.03 -9.42 9.68
N PHE A 492 14.60 -9.95 8.54
CA PHE A 492 14.46 -11.40 8.36
C PHE A 492 15.80 -12.14 8.28
N THR A 493 16.82 -11.55 7.63
CA THR A 493 18.17 -12.16 7.57
C THR A 493 18.87 -12.23 8.92
N SER A 494 18.48 -11.42 9.90
CA SER A 494 19.03 -11.52 11.27
C SER A 494 18.65 -12.81 12.03
N PHE A 495 17.76 -13.64 11.46
CA PHE A 495 17.34 -14.93 11.99
C PHE A 495 17.72 -16.14 11.11
N ALA A 496 18.30 -15.91 9.92
CA ALA A 496 18.46 -16.88 8.83
C ALA A 496 19.65 -17.85 8.97
#